data_AF-A0A3N9V4E1-F1
#
_entry.id   AF-A0A3N9V4E1-F1
#
_cell.length_a   1.000
_cell.length_b   1.000
_cell.length_c   1.000
_cell.angle_alpha   90.00
_cell.angle_beta   90.00
_cell.angle_gamma   90.00
#
_symmetry.space_group_name_H-M   'P 1'
#
loop_
_entity.id
_entity.type
_entity.pdbx_description
1 polymer ?
#
loop_
_entity_poly.entity_id
_entity_poly.type
_entity_poly.pdbx_seq_one_letter_code
_entity_poly.pdbx_strand_id
1 'polypeptide(L)'
;MEIKVLPLPEEKKKTKFTDESALSFGRIFTDRMFLAEWKASEGWVDARIQPYSPFVLDPSALVFHYAQEIFEGLKAYKWADGSIALFRPEINAHRF
;
A
#
# COMPACT_ATOMS: atom_id res chain seq x y z
N MET A 1 10.86 6.76 -12.66
CA MET A 1 9.80 5.77 -12.94
C MET A 1 8.46 6.48 -12.87
N GLU A 2 7.62 6.33 -13.88
CA GLU A 2 6.25 6.88 -13.86
C GLU A 2 5.34 5.99 -13.02
N ILE A 3 4.48 6.59 -12.19
CA ILE A 3 3.48 5.86 -11.40
C ILE A 3 2.12 5.99 -12.09
N LYS A 4 1.57 4.87 -12.57
CA LYS A 4 0.25 4.84 -13.21
C LYS A 4 -0.85 4.79 -12.16
N VAL A 5 -1.90 5.59 -12.31
CA VAL A 5 -3.10 5.48 -11.46
C VAL A 5 -4.19 4.76 -12.24
N LEU A 6 -4.51 3.53 -11.84
CA LEU A 6 -5.51 2.73 -12.52
C LEU A 6 -6.95 3.12 -12.10
N PRO A 7 -7.93 3.00 -13.00
CA PRO A 7 -9.34 3.24 -12.67
C PRO A 7 -9.79 2.45 -11.44
N LEU A 8 -10.70 3.03 -10.64
CA LEU A 8 -11.41 2.35 -9.56
C LEU A 8 -12.90 2.32 -9.90
N PRO A 9 -13.39 1.18 -10.39
CA PRO A 9 -14.81 0.99 -10.62
C PRO A 9 -15.62 1.19 -9.33
N GLU A 10 -16.87 1.65 -9.46
CA GLU A 10 -17.71 1.99 -8.31
C GLU A 10 -17.97 0.76 -7.44
N GLU A 11 -18.15 -0.41 -8.05
CA GLU A 11 -18.37 -1.70 -7.40
C GLU A 11 -17.17 -2.20 -6.58
N LYS A 12 -15.98 -1.60 -6.79
CA LYS A 12 -14.76 -1.89 -6.02
C LYS A 12 -14.55 -0.93 -4.87
N LYS A 13 -15.32 0.16 -4.78
CA LYS A 13 -15.25 1.09 -3.65
C LYS A 13 -15.88 0.44 -2.42
N LYS A 14 -15.16 0.49 -1.32
CA LYS A 14 -15.64 0.00 -0.03
C LYS A 14 -16.53 1.08 0.59
N THR A 15 -17.47 0.64 1.42
CA THR A 15 -18.27 1.57 2.24
C THR A 15 -17.32 2.43 3.07
N LYS A 16 -17.45 3.75 2.94
CA LYS A 16 -16.67 4.67 3.76
C LYS A 16 -17.04 4.48 5.21
N PHE A 17 -16.02 4.36 6.03
CA PHE A 17 -16.19 4.23 7.46
C PHE A 17 -16.60 5.57 8.07
N THR A 18 -17.60 5.57 8.94
CA THR A 18 -18.23 6.79 9.47
C THR A 18 -18.16 6.93 10.99
N ASP A 19 -17.79 5.88 11.73
CA ASP A 19 -17.76 5.87 13.20
C ASP A 19 -16.35 5.60 13.73
N GLU A 20 -15.54 6.65 13.86
CA GLU A 20 -14.14 6.58 14.30
C GLU A 20 -13.91 5.79 15.61
N SER A 21 -14.91 5.68 16.48
CA SER A 21 -14.81 4.95 17.76
C SER A 21 -14.68 3.43 17.58
N ALA A 22 -15.14 2.88 16.45
CA ALA A 22 -15.08 1.45 16.14
C ALA A 22 -13.81 1.05 15.35
N LEU A 23 -12.87 1.97 15.13
CA LEU A 23 -11.61 1.65 14.43
C LEU A 23 -10.77 0.67 15.24
N SER A 24 -10.27 -0.35 14.56
CA SER A 24 -9.30 -1.30 15.09
C SER A 24 -8.07 -1.39 14.18
N PHE A 25 -6.91 -1.62 14.80
CA PHE A 25 -5.64 -1.65 14.10
C PHE A 25 -5.58 -2.82 13.10
N GLY A 26 -5.27 -2.52 11.83
CA GLY A 26 -4.96 -3.52 10.79
C GLY A 26 -6.14 -4.36 10.29
N ARG A 27 -7.39 -3.92 10.52
CA ARG A 27 -8.59 -4.68 10.11
C ARG A 27 -9.32 -4.12 8.89
N ILE A 28 -9.29 -2.81 8.70
CA ILE A 28 -9.98 -2.11 7.63
C ILE A 28 -8.94 -1.51 6.69
N PHE A 29 -9.02 -1.85 5.40
CA PHE A 29 -8.09 -1.40 4.37
C PHE A 29 -8.80 -0.49 3.36
N THR A 30 -8.10 0.49 2.82
CA THR A 30 -8.64 1.45 1.83
C THR A 30 -8.94 0.78 0.47
N ASP A 31 -9.54 1.53 -0.45
CA ASP A 31 -9.93 1.04 -1.77
C ASP A 31 -8.76 0.69 -2.69
N ARG A 32 -7.55 1.18 -2.37
CA ARG A 32 -6.39 1.14 -3.26
C ARG A 32 -5.14 0.66 -2.56
N MET A 33 -4.22 0.14 -3.36
CA MET A 33 -2.85 -0.18 -2.95
C MET A 33 -1.86 0.29 -4.01
N PHE A 34 -0.63 0.57 -3.58
CA PHE A 34 0.51 0.78 -4.48
C PHE A 34 1.21 -0.56 -4.72
N LEU A 35 1.62 -0.82 -5.95
CA LEU A 35 2.37 -2.01 -6.36
C LEU A 35 3.45 -1.60 -7.37
N ALA A 36 4.64 -2.18 -7.22
CA ALA A 36 5.72 -2.11 -8.20
C ALA A 36 6.37 -3.47 -8.29
N GLU A 37 6.89 -3.82 -9.47
CA GLU A 37 7.54 -5.11 -9.72
C GLU A 37 9.03 -4.90 -9.88
N TRP A 38 9.82 -5.87 -9.42
CA TRP A 38 11.26 -5.88 -9.65
C TRP A 38 11.63 -7.03 -10.58
N LYS A 39 12.43 -6.75 -11.60
CA LYS A 39 12.97 -7.75 -12.53
C LYS A 39 14.48 -7.61 -12.62
N ALA A 40 15.19 -8.74 -12.60
CA ALA A 40 16.65 -8.74 -12.57
C ALA A 40 17.32 -7.97 -13.70
N SER A 41 16.71 -7.94 -14.90
CA SER A 41 17.24 -7.22 -16.07
C SER A 41 16.83 -5.74 -16.14
N GLU A 42 15.81 -5.31 -15.41
CA GLU A 42 15.17 -3.99 -15.58
C GLU A 42 15.14 -3.15 -14.29
N GLY A 43 15.37 -3.75 -13.13
CA GLY A 43 15.14 -3.13 -11.84
C GLY A 43 13.65 -2.98 -11.53
N TRP A 44 13.28 -1.86 -10.90
CA TRP A 44 11.89 -1.53 -10.57
C TRP A 44 11.11 -1.07 -11.81
N VAL A 45 9.98 -1.72 -12.07
CA VAL A 45 9.10 -1.50 -13.22
C VAL A 45 7.63 -1.58 -12.83
N ASP A 46 6.76 -1.14 -13.75
CA ASP A 46 5.30 -1.20 -13.64
C ASP A 46 4.70 -0.68 -12.31
N ALA A 47 5.24 0.43 -11.81
CA ALA A 47 4.70 1.09 -10.63
C ALA A 47 3.29 1.64 -10.87
N ARG A 48 2.37 1.28 -10.00
CA ARG A 48 0.95 1.59 -10.14
C ARG A 48 0.23 1.72 -8.81
N ILE A 49 -0.75 2.62 -8.78
CA ILE A 49 -1.80 2.69 -7.76
C ILE A 49 -3.04 2.02 -8.36
N GLN A 50 -3.46 0.89 -7.78
CA GLN A 50 -4.54 0.05 -8.30
C GLN A 50 -5.60 -0.25 -7.24
N PRO A 51 -6.80 -0.75 -7.61
CA PRO A 51 -7.75 -1.27 -6.63
C PRO A 51 -7.12 -2.32 -5.72
N TYR A 52 -7.45 -2.30 -4.44
CA TYR A 52 -6.99 -3.29 -3.47
C TYR A 52 -7.44 -4.69 -3.92
N SER A 53 -6.51 -5.63 -4.03
CA SER A 53 -6.76 -6.99 -4.52
C SER A 53 -5.83 -8.01 -3.87
N PRO A 54 -6.20 -9.31 -3.85
CA PRO A 54 -5.26 -10.37 -3.49
C PRO A 54 -4.02 -10.36 -4.39
N PHE A 55 -2.90 -10.81 -3.85
CA PHE A 55 -1.72 -11.15 -4.65
C PHE A 55 -1.89 -12.52 -5.30
N VAL A 56 -1.34 -12.66 -6.51
CA VAL A 56 -1.18 -13.95 -7.19
C VAL A 56 0.30 -14.26 -7.22
N LEU A 57 0.71 -15.32 -6.53
CA LEU A 57 2.11 -15.70 -6.38
C LEU A 57 2.24 -17.21 -6.62
N ASP A 58 3.39 -17.62 -7.14
CA ASP A 58 3.73 -19.03 -7.29
C ASP A 58 3.83 -19.70 -5.90
N PRO A 59 3.33 -20.93 -5.70
CA PRO A 59 3.42 -21.62 -4.41
C PRO A 59 4.85 -21.83 -3.90
N SER A 60 5.85 -21.83 -4.79
CA SER A 60 7.28 -21.95 -4.47
C SER A 60 8.00 -20.60 -4.26
N ALA A 61 7.28 -19.47 -4.32
CA ALA A 61 7.87 -18.15 -4.12
C ALA A 61 8.64 -18.05 -2.79
N LEU A 62 9.86 -17.49 -2.82
CA LEU A 62 10.78 -17.48 -1.69
C LEU A 62 10.20 -16.85 -0.41
N VAL A 63 9.28 -15.91 -0.55
CA VAL A 63 8.54 -15.30 0.57
C VAL A 63 7.83 -16.35 1.43
N PHE A 64 7.29 -17.42 0.83
CA PHE A 64 6.56 -18.46 1.55
C PHE A 64 7.43 -19.53 2.21
N HIS A 65 8.68 -19.68 1.76
CA HIS A 65 9.56 -20.78 2.21
C HIS A 65 10.76 -20.30 3.02
N TYR A 66 11.25 -19.10 2.73
CA TYR A 66 12.50 -18.58 3.27
C TYR A 66 12.37 -17.15 3.80
N ALA A 67 11.15 -16.65 3.97
CA ALA A 67 10.84 -15.34 4.56
C ALA A 67 11.68 -14.19 3.97
N GLN A 68 11.93 -14.23 2.65
CA GLN A 68 12.63 -13.16 1.96
C GLN A 68 11.69 -11.96 1.77
N GLU A 69 11.47 -11.22 2.84
CA GLU A 69 10.56 -10.07 2.91
C GLU A 69 11.01 -9.05 3.97
N ILE A 70 10.61 -7.80 3.77
CA ILE A 70 10.77 -6.69 4.71
C ILE A 70 9.52 -5.80 4.64
N PHE A 71 9.24 -5.02 5.68
CA PHE A 71 8.12 -4.09 5.70
C PHE A 71 8.47 -2.79 6.43
N GLU A 72 7.63 -1.77 6.25
CA GLU A 72 7.69 -0.51 6.97
C GLU A 72 6.33 -0.14 7.58
N GLY A 73 6.37 0.77 8.55
CA GLY A 73 5.19 1.24 9.26
C GLY A 73 5.26 2.75 9.54
N LEU A 74 4.35 3.50 8.94
CA LEU A 74 4.17 4.93 9.19
C LEU A 74 2.68 5.30 9.18
N LYS A 75 2.37 6.53 9.60
CA LYS A 75 0.99 7.01 9.72
C LYS A 75 0.81 8.31 8.94
N ALA A 76 -0.39 8.49 8.39
CA ALA A 76 -0.88 9.75 7.86
C ALA A 76 -1.91 10.35 8.82
N TYR A 77 -1.80 11.64 9.06
CA TYR A 77 -2.61 12.37 10.03
C TYR A 77 -3.34 13.51 9.33
N LYS A 78 -4.65 13.61 9.51
CA LYS A 78 -5.42 14.77 9.08
C LYS A 78 -5.28 15.88 10.13
N TRP A 79 -4.87 17.06 9.71
CA TRP A 79 -4.76 18.24 10.58
C TRP A 79 -6.04 19.06 10.60
N ALA A 80 -6.15 19.97 11.56
CA ALA A 80 -7.34 20.81 11.76
C ALA A 80 -7.65 21.71 10.56
N ASP A 81 -6.63 22.09 9.78
CA ASP A 81 -6.76 22.86 8.53
C ASP A 81 -7.18 22.01 7.33
N GLY A 82 -7.34 20.70 7.52
CA GLY A 82 -7.71 19.74 6.47
C GLY A 82 -6.52 19.18 5.68
N SER A 83 -5.29 19.64 5.94
CA SER A 83 -4.08 19.07 5.34
C SER A 83 -3.79 17.66 5.87
N ILE A 84 -3.01 16.89 5.11
CA ILE A 84 -2.52 15.57 5.52
C ILE A 84 -1.03 15.65 5.79
N ALA A 85 -0.62 15.28 6.99
CA ALA A 85 0.78 15.26 7.42
C ALA A 85 1.29 13.83 7.59
N LEU A 86 2.58 13.63 7.32
CA LEU A 86 3.34 12.42 7.61
C LEU A 86 4.43 12.75 8.63
N PHE A 87 4.66 11.88 9.60
CA PHE A 87 5.73 12.10 10.58
C PHE A 87 7.03 11.43 10.14
N ARG A 88 8.01 12.23 9.71
CA ARG A 88 9.35 11.79 9.27
C ARG A 88 9.35 10.60 8.28
N PRO A 89 8.54 10.62 7.20
CA PRO A 89 8.48 9.50 6.25
C PRO A 89 9.84 9.14 5.65
N GLU A 90 10.75 10.11 5.59
CA GLU A 90 12.08 9.99 4.99
C GLU A 90 12.93 9.01 5.81
N ILE A 91 12.70 8.95 7.12
CA ILE A 91 13.41 8.04 8.02
C ILE A 91 12.89 6.60 7.86
N ASN A 92 11.59 6.43 7.59
CA ASN A 92 11.06 5.13 7.20
C ASN A 92 11.66 4.69 5.85
N ALA A 93 11.74 5.60 4.87
CA ALA A 93 12.34 5.32 3.56
C ALA A 93 13.84 5.00 3.65
N HIS A 94 14.59 5.64 4.54
CA HIS A 94 16.01 5.33 4.76
C HIS A 94 16.24 3.99 5.49
N ARG A 95 15.26 3.49 6.24
CA ARG A 95 15.36 2.23 6.98
C ARG A 95 14.92 1.02 6.13
N PHE A 96 14.04 1.25 5.15
CA PHE A 96 13.60 0.25 4.17
C PHE A 96 14.72 -0.09 3.18
#